data_AF-A0A8U7NGY6-F1
#
_entry.id   AF-A0A8U7NGY6-F1
#
_cell.length_a   1.000
_cell.length_b   1.000
_cell.length_c   1.000
_cell.angle_alpha   90.00
_cell.angle_beta   90.00
_cell.angle_gamma   90.00
#
_symmetry.space_group_name_H-M   'P 1'
#
loop_
_entity.id
_entity.type
_entity.pdbx_description
1 polymer ?
#
loop_
_entity_poly.entity_id
_entity_poly.type
_entity_poly.pdbx_seq_one_letter_code
_entity_poly.pdbx_strand_id
1 'polypeptide(L)'
;MALNGGADEAEARRERQDRASRAMGGLLLRGYRMLGSACPRCGTILLQDKEQRLLCVTCQDPEGDLGRGLRIWGGEGPLPSHSPPLLSPPPPPAAPPPPAPRPEHCEGAAAAFRGAAPGPPEPPEPPESPGGGAVGAARAALLQKLLWAAQELPRTASLEASAQLCGLVRACADALGGLQALDPPPGTAQPPPKP
;
A
#
# COMPACT_ATOMS: atom_id res chain seq x y z
N MET A 1 11.57 -27.83 -4.89
CA MET A 1 10.13 -27.58 -4.69
C MET A 1 9.97 -26.31 -3.85
N ALA A 2 9.78 -25.13 -4.46
CA ALA A 2 9.44 -23.89 -3.75
C ALA A 2 9.02 -22.79 -4.76
N LEU A 3 7.75 -22.74 -5.15
CA LEU A 3 7.16 -21.64 -5.94
C LEU A 3 5.75 -21.24 -5.44
N ASN A 4 5.38 -21.58 -4.19
CA ASN A 4 4.02 -21.34 -3.68
C ASN A 4 3.85 -20.06 -2.84
N GLY A 5 4.91 -19.27 -2.61
CA GLY A 5 4.85 -18.11 -1.70
C GLY A 5 3.96 -16.96 -2.17
N GLY A 6 3.85 -16.73 -3.48
CA GLY A 6 3.08 -15.59 -4.02
C GLY A 6 1.56 -15.80 -4.08
N ALA A 7 1.10 -17.04 -4.25
CA ALA A 7 -0.33 -17.36 -4.30
C ALA A 7 -0.96 -17.28 -2.91
N ASP A 8 -0.24 -17.79 -1.90
CA ASP A 8 -0.65 -17.76 -0.50
C ASP A 8 -0.78 -16.32 0.02
N GLU A 9 0.13 -15.43 -0.37
CA GLU A 9 0.10 -14.02 0.05
C GLU A 9 -1.06 -13.23 -0.58
N ALA A 10 -1.40 -13.53 -1.84
CA ALA A 10 -2.55 -12.94 -2.53
C ALA A 10 -3.87 -13.44 -1.94
N GLU A 11 -3.97 -14.75 -1.64
CA GLU A 11 -5.14 -15.34 -1.00
C GLU A 11 -5.31 -14.82 0.43
N ALA A 12 -4.23 -14.74 1.22
CA ALA A 12 -4.24 -14.15 2.55
C ALA A 12 -4.65 -12.66 2.52
N ARG A 13 -4.26 -11.91 1.48
CA ARG A 13 -4.74 -10.53 1.28
C ARG A 13 -6.22 -10.48 0.97
N ARG A 14 -6.72 -11.38 0.11
CA ARG A 14 -8.14 -11.49 -0.24
C ARG A 14 -8.97 -11.89 0.97
N GLU A 15 -8.51 -12.83 1.77
CA GLU A 15 -9.21 -13.26 3.00
C GLU A 15 -9.26 -12.13 4.03
N ARG A 16 -8.17 -11.36 4.19
CA ARG A 16 -8.17 -10.15 5.02
C ARG A 16 -9.19 -9.11 4.54
N GLN A 17 -9.30 -8.92 3.22
CA GLN A 17 -10.30 -8.01 2.64
C GLN A 17 -11.72 -8.53 2.83
N ASP A 18 -11.96 -9.81 2.58
CA ASP A 18 -13.28 -10.44 2.74
C ASP A 18 -13.75 -10.35 4.19
N ARG A 19 -12.86 -10.59 5.16
CA ARG A 19 -13.15 -10.40 6.59
C ARG A 19 -13.54 -8.95 6.89
N ALA A 20 -12.77 -7.98 6.37
CA ALA A 20 -13.07 -6.57 6.56
C ALA A 20 -14.43 -6.17 5.96
N SER A 21 -14.76 -6.67 4.76
CA SER A 21 -16.05 -6.40 4.10
C SER A 21 -17.23 -6.99 4.88
N ARG A 22 -17.07 -8.20 5.44
CA ARG A 22 -18.11 -8.81 6.30
C ARG A 22 -18.33 -8.01 7.58
N ALA A 23 -17.25 -7.63 8.28
CA ALA A 23 -17.33 -6.83 9.49
C ALA A 23 -17.93 -5.44 9.21
N MET A 24 -17.53 -4.81 8.12
CA MET A 24 -18.07 -3.52 7.68
C MET A 24 -19.57 -3.60 7.43
N GLY A 25 -20.05 -4.62 6.71
CA GLY A 25 -21.48 -4.84 6.49
C GLY A 25 -22.26 -5.00 7.80
N GLY A 26 -21.72 -5.79 8.75
CA GLY A 26 -22.32 -5.96 10.07
C GLY A 26 -22.47 -4.65 10.85
N LEU A 27 -21.47 -3.77 10.79
CA LEU A 27 -21.50 -2.47 11.47
C LEU A 27 -22.50 -1.50 10.81
N LEU A 28 -22.56 -1.45 9.48
CA LEU A 28 -23.54 -0.58 8.78
C LEU A 28 -24.99 -0.97 9.13
N LEU A 29 -25.27 -2.27 9.24
CA LEU A 29 -26.59 -2.75 9.66
C LEU A 29 -26.93 -2.39 11.12
N ARG A 30 -25.93 -2.21 11.98
CA ARG A 30 -26.09 -1.71 13.36
C ARG A 30 -26.30 -0.18 13.43
N GLY A 31 -26.20 0.51 12.29
CA GLY A 31 -26.39 1.95 12.17
C GLY A 31 -25.11 2.78 12.26
N TYR A 32 -23.94 2.16 12.06
CA TYR A 32 -22.68 2.90 11.92
C TYR A 32 -22.64 3.61 10.57
N ARG A 33 -21.98 4.76 10.51
CA ARG A 33 -21.84 5.58 9.31
C ARG A 33 -20.46 5.43 8.69
N MET A 34 -20.40 5.17 7.38
CA MET A 34 -19.13 5.19 6.64
C MET A 34 -18.65 6.63 6.42
N LEU A 35 -17.38 6.90 6.66
CA LEU A 35 -16.77 8.21 6.46
C LEU A 35 -15.98 8.29 5.16
N GLY A 36 -15.76 9.50 4.64
CA GLY A 36 -14.87 9.75 3.51
C GLY A 36 -13.38 9.80 3.88
N SER A 37 -13.03 9.41 5.11
CA SER A 37 -11.66 9.42 5.64
C SER A 37 -11.10 8.00 5.78
N ALA A 38 -9.84 7.82 5.41
CA ALA A 38 -9.14 6.55 5.54
C ALA A 38 -8.36 6.45 6.86
N CYS A 39 -8.16 5.23 7.36
CA CYS A 39 -7.31 4.96 8.50
C CYS A 39 -5.83 5.23 8.13
N PRO A 40 -5.08 6.03 8.89
CA PRO A 40 -3.68 6.33 8.57
C PRO A 40 -2.74 5.12 8.73
N ARG A 41 -3.18 4.06 9.42
CA ARG A 41 -2.36 2.85 9.62
C ARG A 41 -2.48 1.86 8.46
N CYS A 42 -3.71 1.53 8.06
CA CYS A 42 -3.97 0.48 7.07
C CYS A 42 -4.57 1.00 5.76
N GLY A 43 -5.08 2.23 5.72
CA GLY A 43 -5.77 2.81 4.56
C GLY A 43 -7.24 2.40 4.40
N THR A 44 -7.77 1.53 5.27
CA THR A 44 -9.19 1.15 5.22
C THR A 44 -10.09 2.30 5.65
N ILE A 45 -11.26 2.41 5.02
CA ILE A 45 -12.28 3.44 5.32
C ILE A 45 -12.71 3.37 6.80
N LEU A 46 -12.78 4.53 7.46
CA LEU A 46 -13.24 4.65 8.84
C LEU A 46 -14.77 4.64 8.92
N LEU A 47 -15.29 4.01 9.97
CA LEU A 47 -16.70 4.04 10.33
C LEU A 47 -16.90 4.87 11.60
N GLN A 48 -18.09 5.44 11.75
CA GLN A 48 -18.48 6.26 12.88
C GLN A 48 -19.68 5.63 13.60
N ASP A 49 -19.59 5.47 14.92
CA ASP A 49 -20.72 5.06 15.76
C ASP A 49 -21.71 6.22 15.98
N LYS A 50 -22.88 5.93 16.54
CA LYS A 50 -23.88 6.89 17.04
C LYS A 50 -23.28 7.89 18.03
N GLU A 51 -22.25 7.49 18.79
CA GLU A 51 -21.49 8.34 19.71
C GLU A 51 -20.37 9.16 19.02
N GLN A 52 -20.37 9.22 17.68
CA GLN A 52 -19.37 9.91 16.86
C GLN A 52 -17.93 9.36 16.94
N ARG A 53 -17.75 8.15 17.49
CA ARG A 53 -16.43 7.51 17.64
C ARG A 53 -15.94 6.92 16.32
N LEU A 54 -14.68 7.19 15.97
CA LEU A 54 -14.01 6.67 14.77
C LEU A 54 -13.51 5.24 14.99
N LEU A 55 -13.92 4.33 14.11
CA LEU A 55 -13.61 2.90 14.15
C LEU A 55 -12.98 2.45 12.83
N CYS A 56 -11.92 1.64 12.93
CA CYS A 56 -11.31 0.98 11.78
C CYS A 56 -11.53 -0.53 11.87
N VAL A 57 -12.24 -1.11 10.90
CA VAL A 57 -12.59 -2.55 10.86
C VAL A 57 -11.41 -3.49 10.67
N THR A 58 -10.27 -3.00 10.18
CA THR A 58 -9.07 -3.80 9.95
C THR A 58 -8.11 -3.73 11.14
N CYS A 59 -8.07 -2.60 11.86
CA CYS A 59 -7.15 -2.40 12.98
C CYS A 59 -7.76 -2.70 14.35
N GLN A 60 -9.09 -2.73 14.46
CA GLN A 60 -9.81 -3.12 15.67
C GLN A 60 -10.57 -4.42 15.38
N ASP A 61 -10.45 -5.37 16.29
CA ASP A 61 -11.25 -6.58 16.27
C ASP A 61 -12.58 -6.29 16.97
N PRO A 62 -13.72 -6.25 16.25
CA PRO A 62 -15.01 -5.84 16.81
C PRO A 62 -15.66 -6.90 17.72
N GLU A 63 -15.09 -8.10 17.85
CA GLU A 63 -15.58 -9.15 18.77
C GLU A 63 -14.81 -9.20 20.09
N GLY A 64 -13.68 -8.50 20.21
CA GLY A 64 -12.86 -8.48 21.42
C GLY A 64 -12.95 -7.16 22.18
N ASP A 65 -13.86 -7.08 23.15
CA ASP A 65 -13.87 -6.08 24.24
C ASP A 65 -14.11 -4.62 23.78
N LEU A 66 -15.39 -4.25 23.62
CA LEU A 66 -15.87 -2.87 23.67
C LEU A 66 -15.65 -2.29 25.09
N GLY A 67 -14.39 -2.11 25.52
CA GLY A 67 -14.13 -1.73 26.90
C GLY A 67 -12.76 -1.16 27.24
N ARG A 68 -11.68 -1.45 26.53
CA ARG A 68 -10.34 -0.88 26.87
C ARG A 68 -9.46 -0.74 25.63
N GLY A 69 -9.49 0.41 24.98
CA GLY A 69 -8.54 0.68 23.91
C GLY A 69 -8.83 1.86 23.00
N LEU A 70 -9.67 2.82 23.42
CA LEU A 70 -9.77 4.08 22.72
C LEU A 70 -8.47 4.87 22.96
N ARG A 71 -7.45 4.61 22.13
CA ARG A 71 -6.45 5.63 21.89
C ARG A 71 -7.18 6.74 21.16
N ILE A 72 -7.56 7.75 21.93
CA ILE A 72 -8.07 9.02 21.46
C ILE A 72 -7.03 9.55 20.48
N TRP A 73 -7.22 9.32 19.18
CA TRP A 73 -6.53 10.11 18.17
C TRP A 73 -7.32 11.40 17.98
N GLY A 74 -7.24 12.22 19.02
CA GLY A 74 -7.55 13.64 18.99
C GLY A 74 -6.30 14.35 18.50
N GLY A 75 -6.31 14.75 17.24
CA GLY A 75 -5.62 15.96 16.82
C GLY A 75 -6.59 17.11 17.07
N GLU A 76 -6.35 17.84 18.14
CA GLU A 76 -6.84 19.18 18.43
C GLU A 76 -6.99 20.11 17.20
N GLY A 77 -8.17 20.71 17.07
CA GLY A 77 -8.48 21.76 16.10
C GLY A 77 -9.91 22.28 16.33
N PRO A 78 -10.11 23.58 16.62
CA PRO A 78 -11.44 24.14 16.85
C PRO A 78 -12.30 24.04 15.59
N LEU A 79 -13.56 23.63 15.76
CA LEU A 79 -14.64 23.78 14.79
C LEU A 79 -14.61 25.18 14.14
N PRO A 80 -14.50 25.31 12.81
CA PRO A 80 -15.00 26.51 12.15
C PRO A 80 -16.53 26.42 12.10
N SER A 81 -17.15 27.23 12.94
CA SER A 81 -18.53 27.70 12.76
C SER A 81 -18.57 28.48 11.44
N HIS A 82 -19.03 27.85 10.35
CA HIS A 82 -19.40 28.57 9.14
C HIS A 82 -20.85 28.23 8.77
N SER A 83 -21.67 29.27 8.85
CA SER A 83 -23.04 29.39 8.38
C SER A 83 -23.22 28.84 6.96
N PRO A 84 -24.39 28.26 6.61
CA PRO A 84 -24.65 27.84 5.24
C PRO A 84 -24.76 29.07 4.32
N PRO A 85 -24.00 29.18 3.23
CA PRO A 85 -24.33 30.13 2.17
C PRO A 85 -25.54 29.59 1.40
N LEU A 86 -26.48 30.50 1.16
CA LEU A 86 -27.67 30.30 0.36
C LEU A 86 -27.32 29.79 -1.06
N LEU A 87 -28.13 28.82 -1.48
CA LEU A 87 -28.40 28.33 -2.82
C LEU A 87 -28.06 29.34 -3.94
N SER A 88 -27.17 28.94 -4.86
CA SER A 88 -27.15 29.46 -6.23
C SER A 88 -27.52 28.32 -7.19
N PRO A 89 -28.41 28.53 -8.17
CA PRO A 89 -28.80 27.49 -9.11
C PRO A 89 -27.63 27.14 -10.06
N PRO A 90 -27.50 25.86 -10.48
CA PRO A 90 -26.51 25.47 -11.49
C PRO A 90 -26.90 26.01 -12.89
N PRO A 91 -25.91 26.34 -13.75
CA PRO A 91 -26.16 26.72 -15.14
C PRO A 91 -26.69 25.54 -15.98
N PRO A 92 -27.38 25.81 -17.10
CA PRO A 92 -28.00 24.76 -17.93
C PRO A 92 -26.96 23.83 -18.57
N PRO A 93 -27.35 22.59 -18.94
CA PRO A 93 -26.43 21.61 -19.50
C PRO A 93 -25.89 22.07 -20.85
N ALA A 94 -24.55 22.13 -20.95
CA ALA A 94 -23.86 22.26 -22.22
C ALA A 94 -24.05 20.99 -23.06
N ALA A 95 -24.20 21.21 -24.37
CA ALA A 95 -24.46 20.22 -25.41
C ALA A 95 -23.49 19.02 -25.41
N PRO A 96 -23.90 17.86 -25.98
CA PRO A 96 -23.04 16.68 -26.08
C PRO A 96 -21.81 16.93 -26.96
N PRO A 97 -20.64 16.38 -26.61
CA PRO A 97 -19.46 16.43 -27.48
C PRO A 97 -19.66 15.58 -28.75
N PRO A 98 -18.99 15.90 -29.87
CA PRO A 98 -19.04 15.10 -31.09
C PRO A 98 -18.44 13.70 -30.86
N PRO A 99 -18.90 12.67 -31.61
CA PRO A 99 -18.39 11.31 -31.47
C PRO A 99 -16.92 11.23 -31.91
N ALA A 100 -16.06 10.77 -30.99
CA ALA A 100 -14.69 10.41 -31.31
C ALA A 100 -14.65 9.20 -32.29
N PRO A 101 -13.66 9.11 -33.19
CA PRO A 101 -13.51 7.96 -34.07
C PRO A 101 -13.12 6.71 -33.28
N ARG A 102 -13.81 5.61 -33.60
CA ARG A 102 -13.53 4.26 -33.09
C ARG A 102 -12.12 3.81 -33.52
N PRO A 103 -11.30 3.21 -32.65
CA PRO A 103 -10.26 2.32 -33.10
C PRO A 103 -10.89 0.97 -33.48
N GLU A 104 -11.13 0.82 -34.78
CA GLU A 104 -11.40 -0.45 -35.45
C GLU A 104 -10.09 -1.24 -35.56
N HIS A 105 -9.70 -1.98 -34.52
CA HIS A 105 -9.16 -3.33 -34.68
C HIS A 105 -9.03 -4.02 -33.33
N CYS A 106 -9.90 -5.01 -33.12
CA CYS A 106 -9.62 -6.12 -32.22
C CYS A 106 -8.88 -7.16 -33.06
N GLU A 107 -7.58 -7.32 -32.86
CA GLU A 107 -6.91 -8.55 -33.32
C GLU A 107 -5.82 -8.94 -32.33
N GLY A 108 -5.99 -10.13 -31.75
CA GLY A 108 -5.12 -10.68 -30.74
C GLY A 108 -3.85 -11.27 -31.33
N ALA A 109 -2.86 -11.46 -30.47
CA ALA A 109 -1.80 -12.43 -30.67
C ALA A 109 -1.28 -12.89 -29.30
N ALA A 110 -1.93 -13.91 -28.76
CA ALA A 110 -1.21 -14.90 -27.99
C ALA A 110 -0.24 -15.60 -28.94
N ALA A 111 1.07 -15.52 -28.68
CA ALA A 111 2.03 -16.64 -28.78
C ALA A 111 3.48 -16.13 -28.83
N ALA A 112 4.29 -16.76 -27.98
CA ALA A 112 5.65 -17.21 -28.23
C ALA A 112 6.71 -16.18 -28.65
N PHE A 113 7.61 -15.89 -27.70
CA PHE A 113 9.04 -15.94 -28.00
C PHE A 113 9.76 -16.79 -26.94
N ARG A 114 9.92 -18.08 -27.23
CA ARG A 114 11.16 -18.78 -26.90
C ARG A 114 12.17 -18.41 -27.99
N GLY A 115 13.32 -17.93 -27.59
CA GLY A 115 14.50 -17.81 -28.44
C GLY A 115 15.73 -17.80 -27.54
N ALA A 116 16.54 -18.85 -27.62
CA ALA A 116 17.79 -19.00 -26.90
C ALA A 116 19.00 -18.75 -27.82
N ALA A 117 20.01 -18.06 -27.25
CA ALA A 117 21.44 -17.99 -27.59
C ALA A 117 21.89 -17.25 -28.88
N PRO A 118 23.14 -16.74 -28.98
CA PRO A 118 24.29 -16.83 -28.05
C PRO A 118 24.82 -15.45 -27.54
N GLY A 119 25.65 -15.48 -26.49
CA GLY A 119 26.19 -14.28 -25.83
C GLY A 119 27.51 -13.73 -26.42
N PRO A 120 27.92 -12.50 -26.03
CA PRO A 120 29.30 -12.01 -26.07
C PRO A 120 29.95 -11.95 -24.67
N PRO A 121 31.28 -11.83 -24.58
CA PRO A 121 32.09 -12.29 -23.45
C PRO A 121 31.92 -11.47 -22.17
N GLU A 122 31.94 -12.23 -21.09
CA GLU A 122 31.98 -11.85 -19.68
C GLU A 122 33.19 -10.94 -19.37
N PRO A 123 32.98 -9.74 -18.78
CA PRO A 123 34.05 -9.01 -18.11
C PRO A 123 34.37 -9.68 -16.76
N PRO A 124 35.64 -9.61 -16.31
CA PRO A 124 36.19 -10.48 -15.27
C PRO A 124 35.46 -10.32 -13.93
N GLU A 125 35.10 -11.46 -13.36
CA GLU A 125 34.53 -11.58 -12.02
C GLU A 125 35.43 -10.91 -10.98
N PRO A 126 34.92 -9.96 -10.17
CA PRO A 126 35.61 -9.56 -8.95
C PRO A 126 35.46 -10.66 -7.89
N PRO A 127 36.45 -10.80 -7.00
CA PRO A 127 36.59 -11.96 -6.13
C PRO A 127 35.40 -12.10 -5.19
N GLU A 128 34.93 -13.34 -5.08
CA GLU A 128 33.97 -13.78 -4.08
C GLU A 128 34.41 -13.37 -2.68
N SER A 129 33.50 -12.69 -1.96
CA SER A 129 33.54 -12.53 -0.52
C SER A 129 32.11 -12.32 0.01
N PRO A 130 31.85 -12.72 1.26
CA PRO A 130 30.71 -13.55 1.62
C PRO A 130 29.48 -12.71 1.96
N GLY A 131 28.32 -12.99 1.35
CA GLY A 131 26.97 -12.68 1.84
C GLY A 131 26.55 -11.21 1.99
N GLY A 132 27.40 -10.33 2.52
CA GLY A 132 27.11 -8.92 2.83
C GLY A 132 27.07 -8.02 1.60
N GLY A 133 27.84 -8.34 0.55
CA GLY A 133 27.83 -7.57 -0.70
C GLY A 133 26.50 -7.67 -1.46
N ALA A 134 25.87 -8.85 -1.45
CA ALA A 134 24.58 -9.07 -2.09
C ALA A 134 23.43 -8.33 -1.36
N VAL A 135 23.42 -8.37 -0.03
CA VAL A 135 22.47 -7.60 0.79
C VAL A 135 22.64 -6.09 0.58
N GLY A 136 23.89 -5.61 0.54
CA GLY A 136 24.21 -4.22 0.24
C GLY A 136 23.75 -3.79 -1.17
N ALA A 137 24.00 -4.61 -2.19
CA ALA A 137 23.56 -4.36 -3.56
C ALA A 137 22.03 -4.35 -3.69
N ALA A 138 21.34 -5.29 -3.05
CA ALA A 138 19.88 -5.32 -3.00
C ALA A 138 19.29 -4.09 -2.31
N ARG A 139 19.89 -3.66 -1.18
CA ARG A 139 19.51 -2.44 -0.46
C ARG A 139 19.67 -1.20 -1.35
N ALA A 140 20.78 -1.08 -2.06
CA ALA A 140 21.02 0.03 -2.98
C ALA A 140 19.99 0.08 -4.12
N ALA A 141 19.67 -1.07 -4.72
CA ALA A 141 18.67 -1.16 -5.79
C ALA A 141 17.26 -0.75 -5.30
N LEU A 142 16.86 -1.18 -4.09
CA LEU A 142 15.57 -0.80 -3.49
C LEU A 142 15.49 0.69 -3.18
N LEU A 143 16.55 1.27 -2.60
CA LEU A 143 16.61 2.71 -2.33
C LEU A 143 16.50 3.53 -3.62
N GLN A 144 17.15 3.07 -4.69
CA GLN A 144 17.05 3.73 -6.00
C GLN A 144 15.62 3.69 -6.56
N LYS A 145 14.92 2.57 -6.44
CA LYS A 145 13.51 2.47 -6.87
C LYS A 145 12.57 3.32 -6.03
N LEU A 146 12.81 3.40 -4.72
CA LEU A 146 12.04 4.24 -3.81
C LEU A 146 12.21 5.72 -4.16
N LEU A 147 13.45 6.17 -4.41
CA LEU A 147 13.74 7.53 -4.85
C LEU A 147 13.08 7.88 -6.19
N TRP A 148 13.10 6.95 -7.14
CA TRP A 148 12.41 7.14 -8.42
C TRP A 148 10.89 7.28 -8.23
N ALA A 149 10.28 6.38 -7.46
CA ALA A 149 8.83 6.42 -7.21
C ALA A 149 8.39 7.70 -6.48
N ALA A 150 9.19 8.18 -5.52
CA ALA A 150 8.92 9.42 -4.81
C ALA A 150 8.98 10.66 -5.72
N GLN A 151 9.84 10.66 -6.75
CA GLN A 151 9.93 11.75 -7.73
C GLN A 151 8.83 11.71 -8.79
N GLU A 152 8.36 10.52 -9.17
CA GLU A 152 7.30 10.39 -10.18
C GLU A 152 5.89 10.59 -9.62
N LEU A 153 5.66 10.30 -8.33
CA LEU A 153 4.37 10.53 -7.66
C LEU A 153 3.74 11.91 -7.92
N PRO A 154 4.44 13.05 -7.75
CA PRO A 154 3.88 14.39 -8.01
C PRO A 154 3.67 14.69 -9.51
N ARG A 155 4.29 13.92 -10.40
CA ARG A 155 4.18 14.09 -11.87
C ARG A 155 3.04 13.25 -12.45
N THR A 156 2.58 12.23 -11.72
CA THR A 156 1.44 11.39 -12.11
C THR A 156 0.10 12.10 -11.94
N ALA A 157 -0.63 12.24 -13.06
CA ALA A 157 -2.02 12.72 -13.07
C ALA A 157 -3.06 11.57 -13.06
N SER A 158 -2.61 10.30 -13.17
CA SER A 158 -3.48 9.12 -13.11
C SER A 158 -3.52 8.55 -11.69
N LEU A 159 -4.73 8.43 -11.13
CA LEU A 159 -4.95 7.82 -9.81
C LEU A 159 -4.46 6.37 -9.74
N GLU A 160 -4.61 5.60 -10.83
CA GLU A 160 -4.16 4.21 -10.90
C GLU A 160 -2.63 4.12 -10.87
N ALA A 161 -1.95 4.98 -11.63
CA ALA A 161 -0.49 5.05 -11.63
C ALA A 161 0.04 5.50 -10.26
N SER A 162 -0.60 6.49 -9.62
CA SER A 162 -0.27 6.90 -8.25
C SER A 162 -0.46 5.76 -7.25
N ALA A 163 -1.51 4.94 -7.39
CA ALA A 163 -1.73 3.77 -6.55
C ALA A 163 -0.63 2.70 -6.76
N GLN A 164 -0.21 2.47 -8.00
CA GLN A 164 0.90 1.58 -8.33
C GLN A 164 2.23 2.05 -7.72
N LEU A 165 2.54 3.35 -7.80
CA LEU A 165 3.74 3.94 -7.20
C LEU A 165 3.72 3.84 -5.67
N CYS A 166 2.58 4.12 -5.03
CA CYS A 166 2.41 3.92 -3.59
C CYS A 166 2.61 2.46 -3.18
N GLY A 167 2.12 1.52 -3.99
CA GLY A 167 2.35 0.09 -3.80
C GLY A 167 3.84 -0.27 -3.88
N LEU A 168 4.55 0.26 -4.87
CA LEU A 168 6.01 0.07 -5.02
C LEU A 168 6.77 0.62 -3.81
N VAL A 169 6.44 1.83 -3.34
CA VAL A 169 7.09 2.42 -2.16
C VAL A 169 6.90 1.54 -0.91
N ARG A 170 5.69 1.03 -0.68
CA ARG A 170 5.41 0.12 0.44
C ARG A 170 6.21 -1.18 0.31
N ALA A 171 6.21 -1.80 -0.86
CA ALA A 171 6.97 -3.03 -1.12
C ALA A 171 8.48 -2.83 -0.90
N CYS A 172 9.04 -1.69 -1.32
CA CYS A 172 10.44 -1.36 -1.07
C CYS A 172 10.72 -1.18 0.44
N ALA A 173 9.82 -0.52 1.18
CA ALA A 173 9.97 -0.33 2.62
C ALA A 173 9.94 -1.68 3.38
N ASP A 174 9.00 -2.55 3.03
CA ASP A 174 8.89 -3.89 3.63
C ASP A 174 10.15 -4.74 3.33
N ALA A 175 10.62 -4.73 2.08
CA ALA A 175 11.84 -5.43 1.68
C ALA A 175 13.10 -4.89 2.40
N LEU A 176 13.22 -3.57 2.58
CA LEU A 176 14.30 -2.95 3.34
C LEU A 176 14.26 -3.34 4.83
N GLY A 177 13.08 -3.53 5.41
CA GLY A 177 12.92 -4.08 6.76
C GLY A 177 13.39 -5.53 6.84
N GLY A 178 13.06 -6.34 5.84
CA GLY A 178 13.55 -7.73 5.72
C GLY A 178 15.07 -7.81 5.61
N LEU A 179 15.69 -6.95 4.79
CA LEU A 179 17.16 -6.90 4.66
C LEU A 179 17.85 -6.48 5.97
N GLN A 180 17.25 -5.59 6.77
CA GLN A 180 17.78 -5.22 8.09
C GLN A 180 17.74 -6.38 9.09
N ALA A 181 16.78 -7.30 8.98
CA ALA A 181 16.75 -8.49 9.82
C ALA A 181 17.88 -9.49 9.46
N LEU A 182 18.42 -9.41 8.25
CA LEU A 182 19.54 -10.22 7.77
C LEU A 182 20.91 -9.59 8.08
N ASP A 183 20.94 -8.30 8.44
CA ASP A 183 22.14 -7.58 8.87
C ASP A 183 22.16 -7.59 10.41
N PRO A 184 22.83 -8.56 11.06
CA PRO A 184 22.88 -8.59 12.51
C PRO A 184 23.55 -7.32 13.05
N PRO A 185 23.04 -6.72 14.14
CA PRO A 185 23.65 -5.53 14.71
C PRO A 185 25.09 -5.83 15.13
N PRO A 186 26.06 -4.94 14.83
CA PRO A 186 27.42 -5.10 15.32
C PRO A 186 27.43 -4.92 16.85
N GLY A 187 27.53 -6.03 17.58
CA GLY A 187 28.04 -6.09 18.95
C GLY A 187 27.02 -5.81 20.06
N THR A 188 26.40 -6.87 20.58
CA THR A 188 26.28 -7.02 22.03
C THR A 188 27.56 -7.68 22.53
N ALA A 189 28.60 -6.86 22.73
CA ALA A 189 29.76 -7.26 23.51
C ALA A 189 29.26 -7.69 24.90
N GLN A 190 29.31 -9.00 25.16
CA GLN A 190 29.03 -9.57 26.48
C GLN A 190 30.07 -8.99 27.46
N PRO A 191 29.67 -8.30 28.55
CA PRO A 191 30.64 -7.83 29.54
C PRO A 191 31.35 -9.04 30.18
N PRO A 192 32.67 -8.95 30.45
CA PRO A 192 33.44 -10.07 30.97
C PRO A 192 32.88 -10.55 32.32
N PRO A 193 32.91 -11.86 32.61
CA PRO A 193 32.49 -12.37 33.92
C PRO A 193 33.41 -11.78 35.00
N LYS A 194 32.80 -11.21 36.05
CA LYS A 194 33.51 -10.76 37.24
C LYS A 194 34.13 -11.98 37.96
N PRO A 195 35.34 -11.82 38.54
CA PRO A 195 36.05 -12.90 39.23
C PRO A 195 35.33 -13.38 40.48
#